data_AF-A0A7S0C740-F1
#
_entry.id   AF-A0A7S0C740-F1
#
_cell.length_a   1.000
_cell.length_b   1.000
_cell.length_c   1.000
_cell.angle_alpha   90.00
_cell.angle_beta   90.00
_cell.angle_gamma   90.00
#
_symmetry.space_group_name_H-M   'P 1'
#
loop_
_entity.id
_entity.type
_entity.pdbx_description
1 polymer ?
#
loop_
_entity_poly.entity_id
_entity_poly.type
_entity_poly.pdbx_seq_one_letter_code
_entity_poly.pdbx_strand_id
1 'polypeptide(L)'
;PLHLACRNGASRNVVKMLYEVYPDALEKKDRKSRTPLDLVEKSSNVNKDGIVLLLKRIAQNDPPKPTQSKRQPLVKDSSSLTFGQNEVGYEHRTTLFRQIMGKEWDKAISRCDKFSEEASTWIVTRGFNGNLRFLPLHKACVLQPP
;
A
#
# COMPACT_ATOMS: atom_id res chain seq x y z
N PRO A 1 1.66 8.03 -1.42
CA PRO A 1 1.67 7.50 -0.03
C PRO A 1 2.82 8.09 0.80
N LEU A 2 4.06 8.04 0.30
CA LEU A 2 5.25 8.53 1.02
C LEU A 2 5.15 10.01 1.46
N HIS A 3 4.67 10.90 0.56
CA HIS A 3 4.39 12.31 0.89
C HIS A 3 3.44 12.50 2.08
N LEU A 4 2.39 11.69 2.17
CA LEU A 4 1.40 11.78 3.24
C LEU A 4 1.96 11.24 4.56
N ALA A 5 2.70 10.14 4.51
CA ALA A 5 3.38 9.57 5.68
C ALA A 5 4.39 10.57 6.27
N CYS A 6 5.16 11.24 5.40
CA CYS A 6 6.09 12.30 5.76
C CYS A 6 5.39 13.50 6.41
N ARG A 7 4.30 13.98 5.81
CA ARG A 7 3.53 15.11 6.31
C ARG A 7 2.85 14.84 7.65
N ASN A 8 2.36 13.62 7.85
CA ASN A 8 1.63 13.22 9.07
C ASN A 8 2.54 12.65 10.17
N GLY A 9 3.86 12.64 9.98
CA GLY A 9 4.79 12.20 11.02
C GLY A 9 4.75 10.71 11.29
N ALA A 10 4.55 9.89 10.25
CA ALA A 10 4.54 8.43 10.36
C ALA A 10 5.85 7.89 10.95
N SER A 11 5.79 6.70 11.56
CA SER A 11 6.98 6.10 12.17
C SER A 11 8.05 5.75 11.12
N ARG A 12 9.31 5.71 11.57
CA ARG A 12 10.47 5.39 10.73
C ARG A 12 10.30 4.08 9.95
N ASN A 13 9.70 3.07 10.58
CA ASN A 13 9.44 1.76 9.95
C ASN A 13 8.41 1.85 8.81
N VAL A 14 7.35 2.65 8.99
CA VAL A 14 6.34 2.87 7.94
C VAL A 14 6.97 3.60 6.76
N VAL A 15 7.79 4.62 6.99
CA VAL A 15 8.49 5.35 5.93
C VAL A 15 9.48 4.43 5.20
N LYS A 16 10.23 3.59 5.92
CA LYS A 16 11.15 2.60 5.35
C LYS A 16 10.43 1.58 4.47
N MET A 17 9.34 1.00 4.96
CA MET A 17 8.54 0.04 4.20
C MET A 17 7.98 0.68 2.91
N LEU A 18 7.46 1.91 2.99
CA LEU A 18 6.94 2.63 1.83
C LEU A 18 8.03 2.94 0.79
N TYR A 19 9.25 3.21 1.26
CA TYR A 19 10.41 3.37 0.38
C TYR A 19 10.85 2.04 -0.25
N GLU A 20 10.93 0.95 0.51
CA GLU A 20 11.32 -0.37 0.00
C GLU A 20 10.39 -0.88 -1.09
N VAL A 21 9.08 -0.57 -0.98
CA VAL A 21 8.08 -0.93 -1.99
C VAL A 21 8.12 0.00 -3.21
N TYR A 22 8.49 1.28 -3.03
CA TYR A 22 8.52 2.25 -4.12
C TYR A 22 9.64 3.28 -3.93
N PRO A 23 10.88 2.97 -4.35
CA PRO A 23 12.04 3.83 -4.11
C PRO A 23 11.99 5.14 -4.92
N ASP A 24 11.42 5.11 -6.13
CA ASP A 24 11.22 6.29 -6.98
C ASP A 24 10.31 7.36 -6.34
N ALA A 25 9.61 7.00 -5.25
CA ALA A 25 8.78 7.93 -4.50
C ALA A 25 9.55 9.11 -3.90
N LEU A 26 10.87 8.95 -3.68
CA LEU A 26 11.73 10.01 -3.14
C LEU A 26 11.90 11.18 -4.10
N GLU A 27 12.03 10.88 -5.39
CA GLU A 27 12.27 11.89 -6.43
C GLU A 27 10.96 12.42 -7.02
N LYS A 28 9.86 11.66 -6.86
CA LYS A 28 8.55 12.06 -7.34
C LYS A 28 8.09 13.29 -6.59
N LYS A 29 7.77 14.36 -7.32
CA LYS A 29 7.23 15.58 -6.75
C LYS A 29 5.70 15.52 -6.69
N ASP A 30 5.12 16.17 -5.67
CA ASP A 30 3.68 16.38 -5.60
C ASP A 30 3.19 17.46 -6.58
N ARG A 31 1.88 17.73 -6.60
CA ARG A 31 1.27 18.79 -7.44
C ARG A 31 1.81 20.20 -7.20
N LYS A 32 2.51 20.43 -6.09
CA LYS A 32 3.14 21.70 -5.72
C LYS A 32 4.66 21.63 -5.91
N SER A 33 5.16 20.66 -6.69
CA SER A 33 6.58 20.44 -6.96
C SER A 33 7.43 20.14 -5.71
N ARG A 34 6.83 19.62 -4.63
CA ARG A 34 7.52 19.30 -3.38
C ARG A 34 7.88 17.83 -3.32
N THR A 35 9.06 17.54 -2.81
CA THR A 35 9.51 16.18 -2.49
C THR A 35 8.98 15.74 -1.13
N PRO A 36 9.05 14.43 -0.79
CA PRO A 36 8.72 13.96 0.56
C PRO A 36 9.60 14.64 1.62
N LEU A 37 10.87 14.89 1.33
CA LEU A 37 11.81 15.57 2.23
C LEU A 37 11.34 17.00 2.55
N ASP A 38 10.94 17.76 1.53
CA ASP A 38 10.41 19.13 1.70
C ASP A 38 9.15 19.16 2.57
N LEU A 39 8.32 18.11 2.51
CA LEU A 39 7.13 18.00 3.35
C LEU A 39 7.47 17.72 4.81
N VAL A 40 8.48 16.90 5.08
CA VAL A 40 8.93 16.63 6.45
C VAL A 40 9.56 17.87 7.05
N GLU A 41 10.40 18.59 6.31
CA GLU A 41 11.06 19.80 6.80
C GLU A 41 10.06 20.90 7.17
N LYS A 42 8.96 21.02 6.43
CA LYS A 42 7.85 21.94 6.70
C LYS A 42 6.87 21.45 7.77
N SER A 43 6.99 20.20 8.21
CA SER A 43 6.14 19.64 9.26
C SER A 43 6.74 19.87 10.66
N SER A 44 5.87 19.98 11.67
CA SER A 44 6.21 20.18 13.09
C SER A 44 6.04 18.89 13.93
N ASN A 45 6.18 17.72 13.31
CA ASN A 45 5.93 16.44 13.98
C ASN A 45 7.08 16.00 14.88
N VAL A 46 6.77 15.30 15.98
CA VAL A 46 7.77 14.71 16.91
C VAL A 46 8.72 13.72 16.23
N ASN A 47 8.25 13.03 15.19
CA ASN A 47 9.04 12.05 14.44
C ASN A 47 9.86 12.68 13.30
N LYS A 48 9.80 14.01 13.14
CA LYS A 48 10.44 14.75 12.04
C LYS A 48 11.91 14.37 11.88
N ASP A 49 12.69 14.52 12.93
CA ASP A 49 14.15 14.34 12.84
C ASP A 49 14.52 12.91 12.48
N GLY A 50 13.79 11.93 13.03
CA GLY A 50 13.96 10.52 12.70
C GLY A 50 13.65 10.20 11.23
N ILE A 51 12.62 10.83 10.66
CA ILE A 51 12.24 10.67 9.25
C ILE A 51 13.22 11.41 8.34
N VAL A 52 13.59 12.66 8.65
CA VAL A 52 14.58 13.43 7.89
C VAL A 52 15.90 12.68 7.81
N LEU A 53 16.38 12.15 8.93
CA LEU A 53 17.63 11.40 8.99
C LEU A 53 17.55 10.11 8.17
N LEU A 54 16.42 9.41 8.20
CA LEU A 54 16.19 8.23 7.36
C LEU A 54 16.23 8.59 5.87
N LEU A 55 15.48 9.60 5.45
CA LEU A 55 15.38 10.01 4.05
C LEU A 55 16.73 10.52 3.52
N LYS A 56 17.46 11.33 4.31
CA LYS A 56 18.82 11.78 3.96
C LYS A 56 19.80 10.61 3.85
N ARG A 57 19.74 9.64 4.76
CA ARG A 57 20.57 8.43 4.69
C ARG A 57 20.28 7.60 3.45
N ILE A 58 19.00 7.47 3.08
CA ILE A 58 18.60 6.73 1.87
C ILE A 58 19.03 7.48 0.61
N ALA A 59 18.95 8.82 0.60
CA ALA A 59 19.36 9.64 -0.54
C ALA A 59 20.88 9.74 -0.71
N GLN A 60 21.66 9.61 0.37
CA GLN A 60 23.14 9.68 0.34
C GLN A 60 23.83 8.33 0.09
N ASN A 61 23.15 7.19 0.31
CA ASN A 61 23.66 5.91 -0.15
C ASN A 61 23.29 5.79 -1.64
N ASP A 62 24.29 5.85 -2.52
CA ASP A 62 24.11 5.69 -3.97
C ASP A 62 23.11 4.56 -4.31
N PRO A 63 22.14 4.81 -5.21
CA PRO A 63 21.11 3.84 -5.55
C PRO A 63 21.73 2.64 -6.27
N PRO A 64 21.32 1.39 -6.01
CA PRO A 64 21.39 0.41 -7.07
C PRO A 64 20.56 0.96 -8.24
N LYS A 65 21.27 1.36 -9.31
CA LYS A 65 20.72 1.78 -10.60
C LYS A 65 19.57 0.85 -11.05
N PRO A 66 18.61 1.40 -11.81
CA PRO A 66 17.33 0.77 -12.07
C PRO A 66 17.51 -0.49 -12.89
N THR A 67 17.33 -1.66 -12.26
CA THR A 67 16.98 -2.87 -13.00
C THR A 67 15.54 -2.71 -13.46
N GLN A 68 15.38 -2.17 -14.66
CA GLN A 68 14.14 -2.29 -15.40
C GLN A 68 13.79 -3.76 -15.56
N SER A 69 12.70 -4.20 -14.94
CA SER A 69 11.89 -5.30 -15.44
C SER A 69 10.45 -5.05 -14.97
N LYS A 70 9.69 -4.24 -15.72
CA LYS A 70 8.65 -4.68 -16.69
C LYS A 70 7.38 -5.11 -15.94
N ARG A 71 6.18 -4.54 -16.06
CA ARG A 71 5.44 -3.61 -16.97
C ARG A 71 4.18 -3.19 -16.17
N GLN A 72 3.50 -2.05 -16.38
CA GLN A 72 2.73 -1.75 -17.59
C GLN A 72 2.43 -0.24 -17.77
N PRO A 73 2.09 0.16 -19.01
CA PRO A 73 2.07 1.53 -19.49
C PRO A 73 0.74 2.25 -19.22
N LEU A 74 0.86 3.57 -19.22
CA LEU A 74 -0.21 4.56 -19.26
C LEU A 74 -1.09 4.33 -20.51
N VAL A 75 -2.32 3.83 -20.33
CA VAL A 75 -3.39 3.99 -21.33
C VAL A 75 -4.29 5.14 -20.92
N LYS A 76 -4.29 6.18 -21.76
CA LYS A 76 -5.33 7.19 -21.84
C LYS A 76 -6.36 6.63 -22.81
N ASP A 77 -7.51 6.18 -22.32
CA ASP A 77 -8.76 6.40 -23.04
C ASP A 77 -9.93 6.31 -22.08
N SER A 78 -10.90 7.19 -22.31
CA SER A 78 -12.18 7.24 -21.62
C SER A 78 -12.98 6.01 -22.03
N SER A 79 -13.72 5.43 -21.09
CA SER A 79 -14.61 4.27 -21.24
C SER A 79 -13.93 2.87 -21.21
N SER A 80 -14.51 1.99 -20.38
CA SER A 80 -14.15 0.59 -20.14
C SER A 80 -13.17 0.32 -18.98
N LEU A 81 -13.76 -0.23 -17.91
CA LEU A 81 -13.16 -0.55 -16.61
C LEU A 81 -12.13 -1.68 -16.74
N THR A 82 -10.85 -1.35 -16.85
CA THR A 82 -9.76 -2.31 -16.62
C THR A 82 -9.52 -2.44 -15.12
N PHE A 83 -10.25 -3.35 -14.46
CA PHE A 83 -9.84 -3.85 -13.15
C PHE A 83 -8.51 -4.61 -13.33
N GLY A 84 -7.48 -4.22 -12.58
CA GLY A 84 -6.25 -5.01 -12.49
C GLY A 84 -6.59 -6.42 -12.04
N GLN A 85 -5.96 -7.44 -12.63
CA GLN A 85 -6.36 -8.85 -12.57
C GLN A 85 -6.57 -9.45 -11.15
N ASN A 86 -6.23 -8.74 -10.06
CA ASN A 86 -6.34 -9.18 -8.67
C ASN A 86 -6.97 -8.13 -7.73
N GLU A 87 -7.82 -7.23 -8.22
CA GLU A 87 -8.54 -6.27 -7.37
C GLU A 87 -10.06 -6.52 -7.41
N VAL A 88 -10.65 -6.74 -6.24
CA VAL A 88 -12.10 -6.91 -6.08
C VAL A 88 -12.66 -5.79 -5.22
N GLY A 89 -13.83 -5.26 -5.60
CA GLY A 89 -14.53 -4.28 -4.77
C GLY A 89 -14.97 -4.90 -3.44
N TYR A 90 -15.18 -4.09 -2.41
CA TYR A 90 -15.68 -4.54 -1.11
C TYR A 90 -16.97 -5.39 -1.19
N GLU A 91 -17.83 -5.11 -2.17
CA GLU A 91 -19.05 -5.89 -2.43
C GLU A 91 -18.82 -7.19 -3.20
N HIS A 92 -17.67 -7.34 -3.88
CA HIS A 92 -17.26 -8.61 -4.47
C HIS A 92 -16.76 -9.54 -3.35
N ARG A 93 -17.72 -10.23 -2.75
CA ARG A 93 -17.51 -11.30 -1.77
C ARG A 93 -16.80 -12.48 -2.43
N THR A 94 -15.46 -12.44 -2.47
CA THR A 94 -14.70 -13.68 -2.56
C THR A 94 -15.17 -14.61 -1.44
N THR A 95 -15.24 -15.90 -1.72
CA THR A 95 -15.80 -16.86 -0.77
C THR A 95 -14.94 -16.91 0.48
N LEU A 96 -13.63 -16.78 0.34
CA LEU A 96 -12.68 -16.63 1.43
C LEU A 96 -12.98 -15.40 2.31
N PHE A 97 -13.19 -14.22 1.72
CA PHE A 97 -13.46 -13.00 2.48
C PHE A 97 -14.79 -13.08 3.24
N ARG A 98 -15.82 -13.69 2.63
CA ARG A 98 -17.11 -13.93 3.29
C ARG A 98 -16.95 -14.86 4.50
N GLN A 99 -16.15 -15.90 4.40
CA GLN A 99 -15.87 -16.83 5.50
C GLN A 99 -15.09 -16.17 6.63
N ILE A 100 -14.05 -15.38 6.30
CA ILE A 100 -13.30 -14.59 7.29
C ILE A 100 -14.21 -13.60 8.01
N MET A 101 -15.08 -12.90 7.28
CA MET A 101 -16.04 -11.96 7.88
C MET A 101 -17.10 -12.65 8.74
N GLY A 102 -17.48 -13.88 8.38
CA GLY A 102 -18.37 -14.74 9.15
C GLY A 102 -17.70 -15.45 10.32
N LYS A 103 -16.38 -15.27 10.54
CA LYS A 103 -15.57 -15.99 11.54
C LYS A 103 -15.56 -17.52 11.36
N GLU A 104 -15.81 -17.99 10.15
CA GLU A 104 -15.83 -19.41 9.80
C GLU A 104 -14.40 -19.89 9.48
N TRP A 105 -13.54 -19.94 10.50
CA TRP A 105 -12.08 -20.12 10.34
C TRP A 105 -11.69 -21.43 9.66
N ASP A 106 -12.30 -22.57 10.03
CA ASP A 106 -12.01 -23.87 9.41
C ASP A 106 -12.30 -23.88 7.90
N LYS A 107 -13.40 -23.23 7.52
CA LYS A 107 -13.80 -23.07 6.12
C LYS A 107 -12.87 -22.12 5.39
N ALA A 108 -12.46 -21.03 6.04
CA ALA A 108 -11.51 -20.07 5.50
C ALA A 108 -10.12 -20.71 5.28
N ILE A 109 -9.63 -21.52 6.21
CA ILE A 109 -8.36 -22.26 6.07
C ILE A 109 -8.44 -23.24 4.90
N SER A 110 -9.50 -24.05 4.85
CA SER A 110 -9.73 -24.99 3.74
C SER A 110 -9.85 -24.30 2.38
N ARG A 111 -10.36 -23.06 2.36
CA ARG A 111 -10.50 -22.25 1.14
C ARG A 111 -9.18 -21.60 0.74
N CYS A 112 -8.39 -21.11 1.69
CA CYS A 112 -7.04 -20.60 1.44
C CYS A 112 -6.15 -21.67 0.80
N ASP A 113 -6.25 -22.92 1.26
CA ASP A 113 -5.45 -24.03 0.74
C ASP A 113 -5.86 -24.41 -0.69
N LYS A 114 -7.17 -24.40 -0.98
CA LYS A 114 -7.70 -24.72 -2.31
C LYS A 114 -7.62 -23.58 -3.33
N PHE A 115 -7.62 -22.33 -2.88
CA PHE A 115 -7.71 -21.13 -3.72
C PHE A 115 -6.79 -20.03 -3.19
N SER A 116 -5.48 -20.25 -3.32
CA SER A 116 -4.43 -19.32 -2.88
C SER A 116 -4.45 -17.97 -3.60
N GLU A 117 -5.05 -17.91 -4.79
CA GLU A 117 -5.31 -16.67 -5.54
C GLU A 117 -6.29 -15.75 -4.79
N GLU A 118 -7.31 -16.30 -4.12
CA GLU A 118 -8.25 -15.50 -3.32
C GLU A 118 -7.54 -14.83 -2.14
N ALA A 119 -6.54 -15.49 -1.55
CA ALA A 119 -5.75 -14.94 -0.45
C ALA A 119 -4.84 -13.77 -0.90
N SER A 120 -4.45 -13.77 -2.18
CA SER A 120 -3.63 -12.72 -2.81
C SER A 120 -4.46 -11.63 -3.51
N THR A 121 -5.79 -11.72 -3.44
CA THR A 121 -6.70 -10.75 -4.06
C THR A 121 -6.87 -9.53 -3.15
N TRP A 122 -6.68 -8.33 -3.70
CA TRP A 122 -6.84 -7.08 -2.97
C TRP A 122 -8.29 -6.66 -2.88
N ILE A 123 -8.80 -6.50 -1.67
CA ILE A 123 -10.14 -5.98 -1.41
C ILE A 123 -10.06 -4.47 -1.36
N VAL A 124 -10.76 -3.80 -2.26
CA VAL A 124 -10.78 -2.34 -2.37
C VAL A 124 -12.09 -1.79 -1.82
N THR A 125 -12.01 -1.01 -0.74
CA THR A 125 -13.13 -0.20 -0.25
C THR A 125 -13.03 1.20 -0.83
N ARG A 126 -14.03 1.64 -1.58
CA ARG A 126 -14.16 3.04 -1.98
C ARG A 126 -14.92 3.80 -0.89
N GLY A 127 -14.21 4.55 -0.05
CA GLY A 127 -14.78 5.39 0.99
C GLY A 127 -14.65 6.87 0.68
N PHE A 128 -15.42 7.70 1.38
CA PHE A 128 -15.39 9.18 1.27
C PHE A 128 -13.99 9.77 1.54
N ASN A 129 -13.18 9.07 2.35
CA ASN A 129 -11.82 9.50 2.74
C ASN A 129 -10.71 8.85 1.91
N GLY A 130 -11.06 8.21 0.78
CA GLY A 130 -10.13 7.56 -0.12
C GLY A 130 -10.34 6.06 -0.22
N ASN A 131 -9.67 5.47 -1.22
CA ASN A 131 -9.74 4.05 -1.49
C ASN A 131 -8.74 3.32 -0.58
N LEU A 132 -9.23 2.49 0.34
CA LEU A 132 -8.38 1.56 1.09
C LEU A 132 -8.34 0.23 0.34
N ARG A 133 -7.18 -0.42 0.38
CA ARG A 133 -7.01 -1.78 -0.11
C ARG A 133 -6.35 -2.64 0.96
N PHE A 134 -6.84 -3.85 1.17
CA PHE A 134 -6.28 -4.81 2.11
C PHE A 134 -6.47 -6.23 1.61
N LEU A 135 -5.61 -7.15 2.04
CA LEU A 135 -5.80 -8.57 1.76
C LEU A 135 -6.78 -9.19 2.76
N PRO A 136 -7.52 -10.24 2.38
CA PRO A 136 -8.40 -10.98 3.30
C PRO A 136 -7.65 -11.46 4.54
N LEU A 137 -6.41 -11.91 4.37
CA LEU A 137 -5.53 -12.35 5.45
C LEU A 137 -5.25 -11.25 6.49
N HIS A 138 -5.04 -10.00 6.06
CA HIS A 138 -4.89 -8.88 7.00
C HIS A 138 -6.14 -8.70 7.86
N LYS A 139 -7.34 -8.87 7.27
CA LYS A 139 -8.59 -8.80 8.01
C LYS A 139 -8.76 -9.98 8.98
N ALA A 140 -8.32 -11.18 8.59
CA ALA A 140 -8.30 -12.35 9.47
C ALA A 140 -7.47 -12.08 10.74
N CYS A 141 -6.24 -11.56 10.60
CA CYS A 141 -5.40 -11.22 11.75
C CYS A 141 -6.03 -10.18 12.68
N VAL A 142 -6.75 -9.19 12.13
CA VAL A 142 -7.47 -8.18 12.92
C VAL A 142 -8.64 -8.78 13.71
N LEU A 143 -9.23 -9.87 13.21
CA LEU A 143 -10.39 -10.52 13.81
C LEU A 143 -10.04 -11.57 14.88
N GLN A 144 -8.75 -11.73 15.20
CA GLN A 144 -8.23 -12.61 16.27
C GLN A 144 -8.86 -14.02 16.23
N PRO A 145 -8.51 -14.84 15.22
CA PRO A 145 -8.94 -16.24 15.16
C PRO A 145 -8.50 -17.01 16.42
N PRO A 146 -9.27 -18.04 16.84
CA PRO A 146 -8.97 -18.89 18.00
C PRO A 146 -7.68 -19.71 17.83
#